data_AF-A0A6P7TDH1-F1
#
_entry.id   AF-A0A6P7TDH1-F1
#
_cell.length_a   1.000
_cell.length_b   1.000
_cell.length_c   1.000
_cell.angle_alpha   90.00
_cell.angle_beta   90.00
_cell.angle_gamma   90.00
#
_symmetry.space_group_name_H-M   'P 1'
#
loop_
_entity.id
_entity.type
_entity.pdbx_description
1 polymer ?
#
loop_
_entity_poly.entity_id
_entity_poly.type
_entity_poly.pdbx_seq_one_letter_code
_entity_poly.pdbx_strand_id
1 'polypeptide(L)'
;MDYLNTGADENIEPGVPVILPPSFTSSPRNMHQYFQKAMLIVSKYHKLDLFITYTCNPKYPEIVGNLQQNRPNLVARMYKSHLAEFMKDIKNRNISGTPVAHVHVIEFQKRCLPHCHMLVVLRNENKLRNSNDIDRIMTAEIPDANDDPVLHDLVKKCMIHGP
;
A
#
# COMPACT_ATOMS: atom_id res chain seq x y z
N MET A 1 -22.12 -10.62 -10.34
CA MET A 1 -22.49 -10.41 -11.75
C MET A 1 -22.44 -8.91 -12.01
N ASP A 2 -21.71 -8.47 -13.02
CA ASP A 2 -21.45 -7.06 -13.34
C ASP A 2 -22.55 -6.48 -14.22
N TYR A 3 -23.79 -6.42 -13.71
CA TYR A 3 -24.85 -5.67 -14.36
C TYR A 3 -25.65 -4.87 -13.33
N LEU A 4 -25.88 -3.60 -13.61
CA LEU A 4 -26.91 -2.81 -12.95
C LEU A 4 -28.20 -3.03 -13.74
N ASN A 5 -29.11 -3.82 -13.17
CA ASN A 5 -30.52 -3.84 -13.54
C ASN A 5 -31.21 -4.37 -12.27
N THR A 6 -32.12 -3.65 -11.63
CA THR A 6 -33.36 -3.11 -12.20
C THR A 6 -33.86 -1.97 -11.33
N GLY A 7 -33.97 -0.78 -11.91
CA GLY A 7 -34.50 0.42 -11.26
C GLY A 7 -34.45 1.58 -12.24
N ALA A 8 -34.83 1.31 -13.49
CA ALA A 8 -35.19 2.41 -14.38
C ALA A 8 -36.53 2.93 -13.83
N ASP A 9 -36.59 4.23 -13.49
CA ASP A 9 -37.86 4.92 -13.33
C ASP A 9 -38.75 4.57 -14.53
N GLU A 10 -40.06 4.42 -14.32
CA GLU A 10 -41.04 3.85 -15.28
C GLU A 10 -41.06 4.50 -16.68
N ASN A 11 -40.31 5.59 -16.90
CA ASN A 11 -40.19 6.33 -18.15
C ASN A 11 -38.78 6.30 -18.80
N ILE A 12 -37.86 5.44 -18.36
CA ILE A 12 -36.51 5.33 -18.95
C ILE A 12 -36.34 3.96 -19.62
N GLU A 13 -36.10 3.95 -20.94
CA GLU A 13 -35.70 2.72 -21.65
C GLU A 13 -34.36 2.21 -21.11
N PRO A 14 -34.29 0.98 -20.57
CA PRO A 14 -33.02 0.44 -20.08
C PRO A 14 -32.00 0.28 -21.22
N GLY A 15 -30.76 0.71 -20.98
CA GLY A 15 -29.66 0.48 -21.90
C GLY A 15 -29.28 -1.00 -22.05
N VAL A 16 -28.42 -1.31 -23.04
CA VAL A 16 -27.91 -2.68 -23.26
C VAL A 16 -26.96 -3.07 -22.13
N PRO A 17 -27.13 -4.24 -21.49
CA PRO A 17 -26.19 -4.72 -20.48
C PRO A 17 -24.84 -5.02 -21.14
N VAL A 18 -23.79 -4.31 -20.72
CA VAL A 18 -22.42 -4.53 -21.19
C VAL A 18 -21.62 -5.19 -20.08
N ILE A 19 -20.95 -6.30 -20.43
CA ILE A 19 -19.98 -6.92 -19.54
C ILE A 19 -18.68 -6.11 -19.59
N LEU A 20 -18.29 -5.52 -18.45
CA LEU A 20 -17.03 -4.79 -18.37
C LEU A 20 -15.83 -5.74 -18.54
N PRO A 21 -14.84 -5.39 -19.37
CA PRO A 21 -13.63 -6.21 -19.54
C PRO A 21 -12.75 -6.16 -18.27
N PRO A 22 -11.86 -7.15 -18.05
CA PRO A 22 -10.91 -7.13 -16.94
C PRO A 22 -9.95 -5.93 -16.94
N SER A 23 -9.81 -5.21 -18.05
CA SER A 23 -9.05 -3.96 -18.15
C SER A 23 -9.75 -2.77 -17.49
N PHE A 24 -11.04 -2.87 -17.19
CA PHE A 24 -11.77 -1.82 -16.48
C PHE A 24 -11.37 -1.83 -15.00
N THR A 25 -10.57 -0.85 -14.60
CA THR A 25 -10.05 -0.70 -13.22
C THR A 25 -11.19 -0.76 -12.19
N SER A 26 -10.96 -1.51 -11.11
CA SER A 26 -11.91 -1.67 -10.01
C SER A 26 -13.20 -2.44 -10.33
N SER A 27 -13.36 -2.98 -11.55
CA SER A 27 -14.45 -3.94 -11.82
C SER A 27 -14.20 -5.26 -11.05
N PRO A 28 -15.27 -6.02 -10.72
CA PRO A 28 -15.12 -7.34 -10.10
C PRO A 28 -14.21 -8.29 -10.89
N ARG A 29 -14.26 -8.26 -12.24
CA ARG A 29 -13.31 -9.04 -13.07
C ARG A 29 -11.87 -8.56 -12.96
N ASN A 30 -11.64 -7.25 -12.92
CA ASN A 30 -10.30 -6.69 -12.74
C ASN A 30 -9.71 -7.12 -11.39
N MET A 31 -10.49 -7.00 -10.31
CA MET A 31 -10.10 -7.44 -8.97
C MET A 31 -9.84 -8.94 -8.91
N HIS A 32 -10.71 -9.76 -9.51
CA HIS A 32 -10.52 -11.20 -9.58
C HIS A 32 -9.24 -11.59 -10.33
N GLN A 33 -8.94 -10.90 -11.43
CA GLN A 33 -7.71 -11.14 -12.19
C GLN A 33 -6.46 -10.77 -11.38
N TYR A 34 -6.46 -9.65 -10.66
CA TYR A 34 -5.34 -9.28 -9.78
C TYR A 34 -5.15 -10.28 -8.65
N PHE A 35 -6.25 -10.75 -8.04
CA PHE A 35 -6.20 -11.79 -7.02
C PHE A 35 -5.57 -13.08 -7.57
N GLN A 36 -6.03 -13.57 -8.72
CA GLN A 36 -5.46 -14.76 -9.35
C GLN A 36 -3.97 -14.59 -9.67
N LYS A 37 -3.55 -13.42 -10.19
CA LYS A 37 -2.13 -13.11 -10.43
C LYS A 37 -1.31 -13.13 -9.14
N ALA A 38 -1.82 -12.57 -8.05
CA ALA A 38 -1.18 -12.61 -6.75
C ALA A 38 -1.03 -14.06 -6.25
N MET A 39 -2.08 -14.88 -6.36
CA MET A 39 -2.05 -16.29 -6.00
C MET A 39 -1.03 -17.09 -6.84
N LEU A 40 -0.90 -16.80 -8.14
CA LEU A 40 0.12 -17.41 -8.99
C LEU A 40 1.55 -17.06 -8.53
N ILE A 41 1.79 -15.81 -8.13
CA ILE A 41 3.08 -15.38 -7.58
C ILE A 41 3.38 -16.13 -6.27
N VAL A 42 2.42 -16.17 -5.35
CA VAL A 42 2.57 -16.88 -4.07
C VAL A 42 2.75 -18.39 -4.28
N SER A 43 2.04 -18.98 -5.25
CA SER A 43 2.21 -20.39 -5.60
C SER A 43 3.61 -20.69 -6.15
N LYS A 44 4.16 -19.79 -6.98
CA LYS A 44 5.49 -19.96 -7.60
C LYS A 44 6.64 -19.72 -6.63
N TYR A 45 6.54 -18.70 -5.77
CA TYR A 45 7.63 -18.26 -4.90
C TYR A 45 7.44 -18.67 -3.43
N HIS A 46 6.36 -19.39 -3.13
CA HIS A 46 5.99 -19.92 -1.81
C HIS A 46 5.73 -18.84 -0.75
N LYS A 47 6.05 -19.16 0.51
CA LYS A 47 5.68 -18.42 1.73
C LYS A 47 6.11 -16.96 1.66
N LEU A 48 5.15 -16.08 1.94
CA LEU A 48 5.35 -14.64 2.14
C LEU A 48 6.14 -14.38 3.42
N ASP A 49 7.03 -13.38 3.39
CA ASP A 49 7.89 -13.05 4.53
C ASP A 49 7.50 -11.73 5.19
N LEU A 50 7.13 -10.72 4.41
CA LEU A 50 6.75 -9.41 4.92
C LEU A 50 5.36 -9.02 4.41
N PHE A 51 4.55 -8.49 5.33
CA PHE A 51 3.36 -7.73 5.03
C PHE A 51 3.58 -6.29 5.48
N ILE A 52 3.67 -5.37 4.52
CA ILE A 52 4.01 -3.97 4.75
C ILE A 52 2.79 -3.13 4.44
N THR A 53 2.44 -2.24 5.38
CA THR A 53 1.45 -1.19 5.14
C THR A 53 2.16 0.15 5.10
N TYR A 54 2.07 0.85 3.97
CA TYR A 54 2.61 2.20 3.80
C TYR A 54 1.48 3.21 3.75
N THR A 55 1.35 3.97 4.83
CA THR A 55 0.28 4.93 5.06
C THR A 55 0.77 6.35 4.80
N CYS A 56 -0.02 7.14 4.07
CA CYS A 56 0.24 8.56 3.90
C CYS A 56 0.08 9.32 5.23
N ASN A 57 1.08 10.10 5.64
CA ASN A 57 1.00 10.91 6.87
C ASN A 57 0.24 12.23 6.62
N PRO A 58 -0.94 12.46 7.22
CA PRO A 58 -1.72 13.68 7.00
C PRO A 58 -1.05 14.96 7.50
N LYS A 59 -0.07 14.84 8.40
CA LYS A 59 0.62 15.98 9.01
C LYS A 59 1.71 16.58 8.12
N TYR A 60 1.97 16.03 6.93
CA TYR A 60 2.93 16.63 6.01
C TYR A 60 2.48 18.05 5.63
N PRO A 61 3.35 19.08 5.72
CA PRO A 61 2.99 20.46 5.41
C PRO A 61 2.35 20.61 4.03
N GLU A 62 2.86 19.85 3.06
CA GLU A 62 2.36 19.80 1.69
C GLU A 62 0.94 19.25 1.61
N ILE A 63 0.55 18.33 2.50
CA ILE A 63 -0.82 17.82 2.57
C ILE A 63 -1.73 18.82 3.27
N VAL A 64 -1.30 19.37 4.41
CA VAL A 64 -2.12 20.30 5.22
C VAL A 64 -2.55 21.52 4.38
N GLY A 65 -1.63 22.12 3.61
CA GLY A 65 -1.94 23.26 2.75
C GLY A 65 -2.84 22.93 1.56
N ASN A 66 -2.72 21.72 1.00
CA ASN A 66 -3.47 21.33 -0.21
C ASN A 66 -4.84 20.70 0.08
N LEU A 67 -5.03 20.08 1.25
CA LEU A 67 -6.33 19.57 1.69
C LEU A 67 -7.34 20.70 1.89
N GLN A 68 -6.91 21.83 2.48
CA GLN A 68 -7.76 23.01 2.63
C GLN A 68 -8.21 23.60 1.29
N GLN A 69 -7.43 23.39 0.23
CA GLN A 69 -7.70 23.88 -1.11
C GLN A 69 -8.50 22.89 -1.98
N ASN A 70 -8.97 21.76 -1.42
CA ASN A 70 -9.66 20.69 -2.16
C ASN A 70 -8.87 20.20 -3.40
N ARG A 71 -7.55 19.97 -3.25
CA ARG A 71 -6.67 19.47 -4.32
C ARG A 71 -6.21 18.03 -4.09
N PRO A 72 -7.10 17.02 -4.16
CA PRO A 72 -6.77 15.63 -3.87
C PRO A 72 -5.76 15.03 -4.85
N ASN A 73 -5.67 15.58 -6.07
CA ASN A 73 -4.68 15.19 -7.07
C ASN A 73 -3.23 15.48 -6.62
N LEU A 74 -2.99 16.55 -5.87
CA LEU A 74 -1.64 16.87 -5.35
C LEU A 74 -1.23 15.90 -4.25
N VAL A 75 -2.16 15.57 -3.35
CA VAL A 75 -1.96 14.55 -2.32
C VAL A 75 -1.62 13.20 -2.95
N ALA A 76 -2.37 12.78 -3.98
CA ALA A 76 -2.12 11.53 -4.68
C ALA A 76 -0.75 11.51 -5.40
N ARG A 77 -0.35 12.63 -6.03
CA ARG A 77 0.98 12.76 -6.69
C ARG A 77 2.12 12.68 -5.68
N MET A 78 2.01 13.39 -4.57
CA MET A 78 3.01 13.38 -3.51
C MET A 78 3.15 11.98 -2.90
N TYR A 79 2.02 11.36 -2.54
CA TYR A 79 2.00 9.98 -2.05
C TYR A 79 2.65 9.01 -3.04
N LYS A 80 2.32 9.10 -4.33
CA LYS A 80 2.93 8.28 -5.38
C LYS A 80 4.45 8.48 -5.44
N SER A 81 4.94 9.71 -5.29
CA SER A 81 6.37 10.01 -5.27
C SER A 81 7.06 9.39 -4.05
N HIS A 82 6.48 9.51 -2.86
CA HIS A 82 7.04 8.94 -1.64
C HIS A 82 7.02 7.41 -1.67
N LEU A 83 5.91 6.83 -2.12
CA LEU A 83 5.80 5.38 -2.30
C LEU A 83 6.83 4.89 -3.32
N ALA A 84 7.08 5.61 -4.42
CA ALA A 84 8.08 5.23 -5.40
C ALA A 84 9.51 5.20 -4.81
N GLU A 85 9.84 6.12 -3.90
CA GLU A 85 11.12 6.10 -3.19
C GLU A 85 11.19 4.92 -2.21
N PHE A 86 10.14 4.70 -1.41
CA PHE A 86 10.03 3.54 -0.54
C PHE A 86 10.15 2.21 -1.31
N MET A 87 9.56 2.12 -2.52
CA MET A 87 9.73 0.94 -3.37
C MET A 87 11.19 0.70 -3.76
N LYS A 88 12.00 1.75 -3.94
CA LYS A 88 13.44 1.59 -4.22
C LYS A 88 14.18 1.09 -2.98
N ASP A 89 13.81 1.54 -1.79
CA ASP A 89 14.39 1.03 -0.54
C ASP A 89 14.20 -0.49 -0.43
N ILE A 90 12.97 -0.95 -0.67
CA ILE A 90 12.63 -2.36 -0.59
C ILE A 90 13.26 -3.18 -1.72
N LYS A 91 13.25 -2.69 -2.97
CA LYS A 91 13.64 -3.48 -4.16
C LYS A 91 15.10 -3.38 -4.56
N ASN A 92 15.68 -2.19 -4.41
CA ASN A 92 16.96 -1.84 -4.98
C ASN A 92 18.02 -1.72 -3.89
N ARG A 93 17.67 -1.11 -2.76
CA ARG A 93 18.57 -0.95 -1.61
C ARG A 93 18.52 -2.12 -0.64
N ASN A 94 17.54 -3.01 -0.78
CA ASN A 94 17.39 -4.26 -0.01
C ASN A 94 17.39 -4.04 1.51
N ILE A 95 16.77 -2.95 2.00
CA ILE A 95 16.81 -2.57 3.42
C ILE A 95 16.22 -3.62 4.37
N SER A 96 15.33 -4.48 3.86
CA SER A 96 14.69 -5.57 4.62
C SER A 96 15.05 -6.95 4.05
N GLY A 97 16.17 -7.04 3.32
CA GLY A 97 16.57 -8.22 2.55
C GLY A 97 16.23 -8.10 1.06
N THR A 98 16.66 -9.08 0.28
CA THR A 98 16.52 -9.07 -1.19
C THR A 98 15.18 -9.69 -1.62
N PRO A 99 14.26 -8.93 -2.23
CA PRO A 99 12.99 -9.49 -2.69
C PRO A 99 13.17 -10.33 -3.97
N VAL A 100 12.51 -11.48 -4.04
CA VAL A 100 12.36 -12.30 -5.27
C VAL A 100 11.02 -12.07 -5.94
N ALA A 101 10.00 -11.69 -5.16
CA ALA A 101 8.69 -11.32 -5.65
C ALA A 101 8.03 -10.33 -4.69
N HIS A 102 7.14 -9.50 -5.22
CA HIS A 102 6.29 -8.62 -4.41
C HIS A 102 4.98 -8.38 -5.14
N VAL A 103 3.91 -8.15 -4.38
CA VAL A 103 2.61 -7.71 -4.88
C VAL A 103 2.18 -6.55 -4.01
N HIS A 104 1.62 -5.49 -4.59
CA HIS A 104 1.05 -4.41 -3.81
C HIS A 104 -0.23 -3.87 -4.44
N VAL A 105 -1.09 -3.32 -3.59
CA VAL A 105 -2.32 -2.64 -3.97
C VAL A 105 -2.34 -1.29 -3.27
N ILE A 106 -2.78 -0.26 -4.01
CA ILE A 106 -3.01 1.08 -3.45
C ILE A 106 -4.52 1.24 -3.28
N GLU A 107 -4.93 1.51 -2.05
CA GLU A 107 -6.33 1.70 -1.68
C GLU A 107 -6.59 3.16 -1.30
N PHE A 108 -7.64 3.72 -1.90
CA PHE A 108 -8.18 5.02 -1.53
C PHE A 108 -9.43 4.79 -0.69
N GLN A 109 -9.32 4.92 0.63
CA GLN A 109 -10.49 4.80 1.50
C GLN A 109 -11.34 6.06 1.38
N LYS A 110 -12.68 5.92 1.47
CA LYS A 110 -13.67 7.00 1.20
C LYS A 110 -13.45 8.32 1.97
N ARG A 111 -12.64 8.31 3.05
CA ARG A 111 -12.29 9.48 3.85
C ARG A 111 -10.83 9.49 4.32
N CYS A 112 -10.01 8.55 3.87
CA CYS A 112 -8.62 8.48 4.30
C CYS A 112 -7.69 8.76 3.14
N LEU A 113 -6.47 9.11 3.49
CA LEU A 113 -5.39 9.26 2.52
C LEU A 113 -5.05 7.90 1.90
N PRO A 114 -4.29 7.87 0.79
CA PRO A 114 -3.95 6.60 0.15
C PRO A 114 -3.13 5.71 1.08
N HIS A 115 -3.41 4.41 1.03
CA HIS A 115 -2.64 3.37 1.70
C HIS A 115 -2.13 2.37 0.67
N CYS A 116 -0.97 1.77 0.94
CA CYS A 116 -0.41 0.70 0.13
C CYS A 116 -0.25 -0.52 1.02
N HIS A 117 -0.86 -1.62 0.63
CA HIS A 117 -0.62 -2.93 1.21
C HIS A 117 0.30 -3.71 0.28
N MET A 118 1.43 -4.19 0.81
CA MET A 118 2.45 -4.89 0.05
C MET A 118 2.79 -6.22 0.72
N LEU A 119 2.82 -7.26 -0.10
CA LEU A 119 3.31 -8.59 0.25
C LEU A 119 4.68 -8.75 -0.41
N VAL A 120 5.68 -9.20 0.35
CA VAL A 120 7.05 -9.42 -0.16
C VAL A 120 7.49 -10.85 0.12
N VAL A 121 8.11 -11.47 -0.88
CA VAL A 121 8.85 -12.72 -0.76
C VAL A 121 10.33 -12.41 -0.90
N LEU A 122 11.11 -12.78 0.11
CA LEU A 122 12.56 -12.60 0.18
C LEU A 122 13.29 -13.84 -0.36
N ARG A 123 14.55 -13.61 -0.79
CA ARG A 123 15.51 -14.68 -1.11
C ARG A 123 15.72 -15.60 0.09
N ASN A 124 16.10 -16.85 -0.19
CA ASN A 124 16.24 -17.88 0.85
C ASN A 124 17.29 -17.52 1.93
N GLU A 125 18.30 -16.73 1.56
CA GLU A 125 19.36 -16.25 2.46
C GLU A 125 18.87 -15.14 3.39
N ASN A 126 17.77 -14.45 3.04
CA ASN A 126 17.17 -13.37 3.83
C ASN A 126 15.87 -13.78 4.53
N LYS A 127 15.55 -15.08 4.58
CA LYS A 127 14.35 -15.57 5.28
C LYS A 127 14.48 -15.32 6.79
N LEU A 128 13.41 -14.78 7.38
CA LEU A 128 13.31 -14.51 8.81
C LEU A 128 12.95 -15.82 9.53
N ARG A 129 13.94 -16.51 10.10
CA ARG A 129 13.76 -17.84 10.70
C ARG A 129 13.76 -17.82 12.23
N ASN A 130 14.26 -16.75 12.84
CA ASN A 130 14.35 -16.57 14.28
C ASN A 130 14.15 -15.10 14.67
N SER A 131 14.10 -14.81 15.97
CA SER A 131 13.92 -13.45 16.50
C SER A 131 15.04 -12.50 16.04
N ASN A 132 16.30 -12.95 16.07
CA ASN A 132 17.42 -12.09 15.67
C ASN A 132 17.33 -11.63 14.21
N ASP A 133 16.75 -12.45 13.32
CA ASP A 133 16.51 -12.04 11.93
C ASP A 133 15.46 -10.92 11.84
N ILE A 134 14.44 -10.97 12.70
CA ILE A 134 13.39 -9.95 12.78
C ILE A 134 13.97 -8.65 13.37
N ASP A 135 14.70 -8.76 14.48
CA ASP A 135 15.28 -7.62 15.21
C ASP A 135 16.30 -6.85 14.35
N ARG A 136 16.90 -7.50 13.35
CA ARG A 136 17.80 -6.86 12.37
C ARG A 136 17.11 -5.91 11.40
N ILE A 137 15.83 -6.11 11.13
CA ILE A 137 15.09 -5.33 10.11
C ILE A 137 13.93 -4.51 10.69
N MET A 138 13.55 -4.78 11.94
CA MET A 138 12.43 -4.13 12.61
C MET A 138 12.77 -3.93 14.08
N THR A 139 12.48 -2.75 14.60
CA THR A 139 12.50 -2.46 16.04
C THR A 139 11.19 -1.78 16.45
N ALA A 140 10.72 -2.08 17.65
CA ALA A 140 9.59 -1.41 18.29
C ALA A 140 10.03 -0.37 19.32
N GLU A 141 11.33 -0.11 19.41
CA GLU A 141 11.91 0.82 20.37
C GLU A 141 11.88 2.25 19.84
N ILE A 142 11.74 3.21 20.76
CA ILE A 142 11.96 4.62 20.45
C ILE A 142 13.47 4.84 20.46
N PRO A 143 14.08 5.36 19.37
CA PRO A 143 15.52 5.63 19.32
C PRO A 143 15.97 6.55 20.46
N ASP A 144 17.19 6.40 20.97
CA ASP A 144 17.72 7.30 22.00
C ASP A 144 17.94 8.70 21.43
N ALA A 145 17.53 9.72 22.18
CA ALA A 145 17.62 11.11 21.75
C ALA A 145 19.06 11.65 21.70
N ASN A 146 20.00 11.04 22.41
CA ASN A 146 21.42 11.40 22.38
C ASN A 146 22.15 10.72 21.21
N ASP A 147 21.74 9.51 20.85
CA ASP A 147 22.38 8.73 19.78
C ASP A 147 21.86 9.14 18.38
N ASP A 148 20.54 9.26 18.22
CA ASP A 148 19.91 9.72 16.98
C ASP A 148 18.71 10.65 17.27
N PRO A 149 18.97 11.95 17.55
CA PRO A 149 17.92 12.92 17.86
C PRO A 149 16.92 13.08 16.72
N VAL A 150 17.37 12.94 15.47
CA VAL A 150 16.52 13.15 14.29
C VAL A 150 15.52 12.00 14.15
N LEU A 151 15.98 10.75 14.23
CA LEU A 151 15.10 9.59 14.16
C LEU A 151 14.18 9.52 15.37
N HIS A 152 14.69 9.82 16.58
CA HIS A 152 13.88 9.91 17.79
C HIS A 152 12.71 10.89 17.62
N ASP A 153 12.96 12.10 17.10
CA ASP A 153 11.92 13.12 16.89
C ASP A 153 10.92 12.70 15.80
N LEU A 154 11.40 12.06 14.73
CA LEU A 154 10.54 11.52 13.67
C LEU A 154 9.61 10.41 14.19
N VAL A 155 10.14 9.45 14.95
CA VAL A 155 9.37 8.36 15.56
C VAL A 155 8.34 8.94 16.55
N LYS A 156 8.75 9.87 17.43
CA LYS A 156 7.83 10.54 18.35
C LYS A 156 6.70 11.27 17.63
N LYS A 157 7.01 11.97 16.54
CA LYS A 157 6.03 12.76 15.79
C LYS A 157 5.06 11.91 14.96
N CYS A 158 5.56 10.81 14.39
CA CYS A 158 4.84 10.07 13.35
C CYS A 158 4.28 8.71 13.81
N MET A 159 4.91 8.06 14.79
CA MET A 159 4.58 6.68 15.20
C MET A 159 3.94 6.57 16.59
N ILE A 160 3.97 7.64 17.41
CA ILE A 160 3.26 7.68 18.68
C ILE A 160 1.82 8.14 18.45
N HIS A 161 0.87 7.28 18.80
CA HIS A 161 -0.55 7.56 18.78
C HIS A 161 -1.04 7.74 20.23
N GLY A 162 -1.75 8.83 20.51
CA GLY A 162 -2.42 9.01 21.80
C GLY A 162 -3.67 8.12 21.92
N PRO A 163 -4.16 7.90 23.16
CA PRO A 163 -5.45 7.25 23.39
C PRO A 163 -6.64 8.06 22.85
#